data_AF-A0A954XTW1-F1
#
_entry.id   AF-A0A954XTW1-F1
#
_cell.length_a   1.000
_cell.length_b   1.000
_cell.length_c   1.000
_cell.angle_alpha   90.00
_cell.angle_beta   90.00
_cell.angle_gamma   90.00
#
_symmetry.space_group_name_H-M   'P 1'
#
loop_
_entity.id
_entity.type
_entity.pdbx_description
1 polymer ?
#
loop_
_entity_poly.entity_id
_entity_poly.type
_entity_poly.pdbx_seq_one_letter_code
_entity_poly.pdbx_strand_id
1 'polypeptide(L)'
;LVGQKVVKAPGLKKGAEVTEDYLNGLDESEWFDVKVSDAKVSEQIDQMADQVERQRKLFDERFEDKKKKITSGDDLAPGVLKMVKVYLAVKRRIQPGDKMAGRHGNKGVISMVVPEEDMPFDKNGRPVDIVLNPLGVPSRMNIGQVLEVHLGWAARGLGDKITEMLEKNEKANNLREFLTKIYNIDKERVNLDELNDDEIMELA
;
A
#
# COMPACT_ATOMS: atom_id res chain seq x y z
N LEU A 1 -1.86 25.43 25.41
CA LEU A 1 -1.05 26.54 25.97
C LEU A 1 -1.63 27.91 25.62
N VAL A 2 -1.98 28.18 24.36
CA VAL A 2 -2.55 29.47 23.90
C VAL A 2 -3.81 29.86 24.70
N GLY A 3 -3.87 31.11 25.15
CA GLY A 3 -5.02 31.70 25.87
C GLY A 3 -5.08 31.43 27.39
N GLN A 4 -4.08 30.76 27.97
CA GLN A 4 -4.02 30.54 29.41
C GLN A 4 -3.18 31.58 30.15
N LYS A 5 -3.54 31.89 31.41
CA LYS A 5 -2.79 32.84 32.26
C LYS A 5 -1.53 32.17 32.81
N VAL A 6 -0.39 32.85 32.64
CA VAL A 6 0.91 32.35 33.07
C VAL A 6 1.14 32.59 34.56
N VAL A 7 1.61 31.55 35.26
CA VAL A 7 2.11 31.64 36.64
C VAL A 7 3.62 31.88 36.64
N LYS A 8 4.36 31.22 35.75
CA LYS A 8 5.81 31.38 35.56
C LYS A 8 6.18 31.00 34.12
N ALA A 9 6.83 31.89 33.37
CA ALA A 9 7.38 31.58 32.05
C ALA A 9 8.60 32.48 31.75
N PRO A 10 9.54 32.06 30.88
CA PRO A 10 10.71 32.86 30.51
C PRO A 10 10.31 34.12 29.72
N GLY A 11 10.50 35.31 30.27
CA GLY A 11 10.23 36.57 29.54
C GLY A 11 8.77 37.08 29.58
N LEU A 12 7.83 36.40 30.24
CA LEU A 12 6.46 36.89 30.48
C LEU A 12 6.20 37.25 31.95
N LYS A 13 5.43 38.32 32.17
CA LYS A 13 4.99 38.73 33.52
C LYS A 13 3.88 37.82 34.02
N LYS A 14 3.86 37.56 35.33
CA LYS A 14 2.82 36.77 36.03
C LYS A 14 1.43 37.32 35.71
N GLY A 15 0.54 36.47 35.18
CA GLY A 15 -0.84 36.79 34.82
C GLY A 15 -1.09 37.18 33.36
N ALA A 16 -0.05 37.28 32.52
CA ALA A 16 -0.20 37.50 31.08
C ALA A 16 -0.72 36.23 30.36
N GLU A 17 -1.43 36.41 29.26
CA GLU A 17 -1.91 35.31 28.41
C GLU A 17 -0.80 34.81 27.49
N VAL A 18 -0.72 33.49 27.32
CA VAL A 18 0.19 32.88 26.35
C VAL A 18 -0.34 33.13 24.93
N THR A 19 0.38 33.92 24.14
CA THR A 19 0.10 34.15 22.71
C THR A 19 0.88 33.18 21.83
N GLU A 20 0.37 32.90 20.63
CA GLU A 20 1.00 32.02 19.64
C GLU A 20 2.36 32.55 19.17
N ASP A 21 2.46 33.87 18.99
CA ASP A 21 3.72 34.56 18.63
C ASP A 21 4.81 34.43 19.71
N TYR A 22 4.42 34.35 20.99
CA TYR A 22 5.37 34.18 22.09
C TYR A 22 5.91 32.75 22.16
N LEU A 23 5.06 31.75 21.94
CA LEU A 23 5.49 30.34 21.89
C LEU A 23 6.42 30.08 20.71
N ASN A 24 6.16 30.69 19.55
CA ASN A 24 7.01 30.57 18.36
C ASN A 24 8.37 31.27 18.51
N GLY A 25 8.51 32.22 19.44
CA GLY A 25 9.75 32.94 19.72
C GLY A 25 10.62 32.33 20.82
N LEU A 26 10.13 31.30 21.52
CA LEU A 26 10.86 30.54 22.54
C LEU A 26 11.55 29.33 21.92
N ASP A 27 12.68 28.92 22.51
CA ASP A 27 13.29 27.65 22.17
C ASP A 27 12.38 26.50 22.62
N GLU A 28 12.30 25.42 21.84
CA GLU A 28 11.42 24.26 22.13
C GLU A 28 11.73 23.63 23.50
N SER A 29 12.94 23.81 24.03
CA SER A 29 13.32 23.38 25.37
C SER A 29 12.67 24.21 26.48
N GLU A 30 12.42 25.50 26.23
CA GLU A 30 11.85 26.45 27.18
C GLU A 30 10.31 26.35 27.27
N TRP A 31 9.68 25.63 26.33
CA TRP A 31 8.23 25.36 26.35
C TRP A 31 7.79 24.55 27.58
N PHE A 32 8.66 23.67 28.09
CA PHE A 32 8.41 22.86 29.27
C PHE A 32 8.57 23.65 30.59
N ASP A 33 9.24 24.81 30.56
CA ASP A 33 9.39 25.70 31.72
C ASP A 33 8.17 26.63 31.94
N VAL A 34 7.20 26.61 31.01
CA VAL A 34 5.98 27.42 31.06
C VAL A 34 4.95 26.78 32.00
N LYS A 35 4.74 27.40 33.16
CA LYS A 35 3.68 27.03 34.11
C LYS A 35 2.47 27.94 33.95
N VAL A 36 1.33 27.33 33.59
CA VAL A 36 0.03 27.98 33.44
C VAL A 36 -0.83 27.85 34.71
N SER A 37 -1.87 28.69 34.83
CA SER A 37 -2.75 28.72 36.00
C SER A 37 -3.70 27.53 36.13
N ASP A 38 -3.97 26.83 35.03
CA ASP A 38 -4.79 25.61 35.04
C ASP A 38 -3.94 24.42 35.52
N ALA A 39 -4.32 23.86 36.67
CA ALA A 39 -3.62 22.74 37.28
C ALA A 39 -3.55 21.51 36.36
N LYS A 40 -4.59 21.25 35.55
CA LYS A 40 -4.61 20.09 34.64
C LYS A 40 -3.61 20.25 33.51
N VAL A 41 -3.48 21.47 32.98
CA VAL A 41 -2.57 21.74 31.85
C VAL A 41 -1.12 21.82 32.34
N SER A 42 -0.87 22.35 33.53
CA SER A 42 0.47 22.29 34.13
C SER A 42 0.92 20.85 34.38
N GLU A 43 0.03 19.98 34.88
CA GLU A 43 0.33 18.56 35.09
C GLU A 43 0.61 17.82 33.77
N GLN A 44 -0.12 18.14 32.69
CA GLN A 44 0.14 17.58 31.36
C GLN A 44 1.50 18.00 30.80
N ILE A 45 1.92 19.25 31.00
CA ILE A 45 3.23 19.74 30.54
C ILE A 45 4.36 19.01 31.30
N ASP A 46 4.22 18.85 32.61
CA ASP A 46 5.19 18.12 33.44
C ASP A 46 5.27 16.64 33.01
N GLN A 47 4.12 15.98 32.76
CA GLN A 47 4.09 14.59 32.26
C GLN A 47 4.70 14.44 30.86
N MET A 48 4.47 15.42 29.97
CA MET A 48 5.06 15.44 28.63
C MET A 48 6.57 15.66 28.70
N ALA A 49 7.04 16.55 29.58
CA ALA A 49 8.47 16.77 29.82
C ALA A 49 9.16 15.46 30.29
N ASP A 50 8.57 14.77 31.28
CA ASP A 50 9.05 13.47 31.75
C ASP A 50 9.06 12.40 30.64
N GLN A 51 8.03 12.38 29.79
CA GLN A 51 7.96 11.46 28.66
C GLN A 51 9.05 11.75 27.63
N VAL A 52 9.30 13.01 27.30
CA VAL A 52 10.36 13.43 26.39
C VAL A 52 11.74 13.09 26.95
N GLU A 53 11.98 13.32 28.25
CA GLU A 53 13.24 12.95 28.89
C GLU A 53 13.48 11.43 28.87
N ARG A 54 12.44 10.63 29.17
CA ARG A 54 12.51 9.16 29.05
C ARG A 54 12.79 8.71 27.63
N GLN A 55 12.13 9.31 26.62
CA GLN A 55 12.39 8.98 25.23
C GLN A 55 13.82 9.36 24.82
N ARG A 56 14.33 10.52 25.23
CA ARG A 56 15.73 10.93 24.97
C ARG A 56 16.71 9.90 25.53
N LYS A 57 16.56 9.50 26.80
CA LYS A 57 17.41 8.46 27.40
C LYS A 57 17.36 7.14 26.63
N LEU A 58 16.16 6.68 26.25
CA LEU A 58 16.00 5.46 25.45
C LEU A 58 16.66 5.58 24.06
N PHE A 59 16.58 6.76 23.43
CA PHE A 59 17.25 7.00 22.15
C PHE A 59 18.76 7.00 22.29
N ASP A 60 19.30 7.62 23.34
CA ASP A 60 20.74 7.65 23.62
C ASP A 60 21.28 6.24 23.89
N GLU A 61 20.57 5.43 24.68
CA GLU A 61 20.91 4.03 24.92
C GLU A 61 20.92 3.21 23.62
N ARG A 62 19.84 3.32 22.81
CA ARG A 62 19.75 2.64 21.52
C ARG A 62 20.84 3.08 20.55
N PHE A 63 21.18 4.37 20.58
CA PHE A 63 22.24 4.93 19.74
C PHE A 63 23.60 4.35 20.13
N GLU A 64 23.93 4.36 21.43
CA GLU A 64 25.18 3.79 21.93
C GLU A 64 25.27 2.28 21.66
N ASP A 65 24.17 1.53 21.82
CA ASP A 65 24.14 0.12 21.47
C ASP A 65 24.36 -0.14 19.97
N LYS A 66 23.74 0.66 19.10
CA LYS A 66 23.91 0.53 17.64
C LYS A 66 25.31 0.93 17.19
N LYS A 67 25.87 1.98 17.80
CA LYS A 67 27.26 2.41 17.59
C LYS A 67 28.24 1.31 17.97
N LYS A 68 28.10 0.73 19.18
CA LYS A 68 28.92 -0.41 19.64
C LYS A 68 28.88 -1.56 18.63
N LYS A 69 27.69 -1.96 18.17
CA LYS A 69 27.50 -3.05 17.19
C LYS A 69 28.15 -2.78 15.83
N ILE A 70 28.18 -1.53 15.37
CA ILE A 70 28.81 -1.18 14.09
C ILE A 70 30.33 -1.08 14.22
N THR A 71 30.84 -0.62 15.38
CA THR A 71 32.28 -0.49 15.62
C THR A 71 32.95 -1.80 16.02
N SER A 72 32.20 -2.74 16.60
CA SER A 72 32.71 -4.08 16.91
C SER A 72 33.04 -4.82 15.61
N GLY A 73 34.16 -5.54 15.60
CA GLY A 73 34.51 -6.41 14.47
C GLY A 73 33.48 -7.51 14.29
N ASP A 74 33.20 -7.86 13.03
CA ASP A 74 32.35 -9.01 12.70
C ASP A 74 33.06 -10.32 13.03
N ASP A 75 32.28 -11.32 13.42
CA ASP A 75 32.78 -12.68 13.60
C ASP A 75 33.06 -13.32 12.23
N LEU A 76 34.35 -13.52 11.93
CA LEU A 76 34.82 -14.11 10.67
C LEU A 76 35.28 -15.55 10.91
N ALA A 77 35.01 -16.42 9.93
CA ALA A 77 35.49 -17.80 9.96
C ALA A 77 37.04 -17.85 10.09
N PRO A 78 37.60 -18.88 10.76
CA PRO A 78 39.04 -18.98 10.97
C PRO A 78 39.80 -18.94 9.64
N GLY A 79 40.80 -18.06 9.55
CA GLY A 79 41.61 -17.84 8.34
C GLY A 79 41.08 -16.75 7.39
N VAL A 80 39.92 -16.16 7.65
CA VAL A 80 39.36 -15.06 6.83
C VAL A 80 39.74 -13.70 7.43
N LEU A 81 40.47 -12.88 6.66
CA LEU A 81 40.89 -11.53 7.10
C LEU A 81 39.83 -10.45 6.83
N LYS A 82 39.08 -10.56 5.72
CA LYS A 82 38.05 -9.59 5.32
C LYS A 82 37.02 -10.29 4.43
N MET A 83 35.74 -9.96 4.63
CA MET A 83 34.64 -10.40 3.78
C MET A 83 34.02 -9.21 3.05
N VAL A 84 33.76 -9.36 1.74
CA VAL A 84 33.04 -8.35 0.93
C VAL A 84 31.82 -9.01 0.32
N LYS A 85 30.63 -8.50 0.64
CA LYS A 85 29.35 -8.96 0.08
C LYS A 85 28.90 -7.98 -1.00
N VAL A 86 28.76 -8.44 -2.23
CA VAL A 86 28.22 -7.66 -3.35
C VAL A 86 26.83 -8.17 -3.68
N TYR A 87 25.83 -7.31 -3.55
CA TYR A 87 24.44 -7.62 -3.90
C TYR A 87 24.17 -7.16 -5.33
N LEU A 88 23.85 -8.10 -6.22
CA LEU A 88 23.47 -7.82 -7.60
C LEU A 88 21.99 -8.08 -7.81
N ALA A 89 21.24 -7.05 -8.19
CA ALA A 89 19.85 -7.19 -8.62
C ALA A 89 19.80 -7.40 -10.14
N VAL A 90 19.13 -8.47 -10.59
CA VAL A 90 18.95 -8.77 -12.01
C VAL A 90 17.46 -9.00 -12.28
N LYS A 91 16.92 -8.32 -13.30
CA LYS A 91 15.58 -8.61 -13.82
C LYS A 91 15.69 -9.73 -14.87
N ARG A 92 15.09 -10.88 -14.59
CA ARG A 92 15.01 -12.00 -15.53
C ARG A 92 13.74 -11.88 -16.37
N ARG A 93 13.85 -12.11 -17.69
CA ARG A 93 12.72 -12.16 -18.61
C ARG A 93 12.29 -13.61 -18.80
N ILE A 94 11.03 -13.80 -19.21
CA ILE A 94 10.47 -15.11 -19.53
C ILE A 94 11.14 -15.67 -20.79
N GLN A 95 11.47 -16.96 -20.78
CA GLN A 95 12.18 -17.64 -21.87
C GLN A 95 11.61 -19.04 -22.13
N PRO A 96 11.75 -19.58 -23.36
CA PRO A 96 11.50 -20.99 -23.62
C PRO A 96 12.29 -21.87 -22.65
N GLY A 97 11.65 -22.89 -22.09
CA GLY A 97 12.21 -23.71 -21.02
C GLY A 97 11.81 -23.27 -19.61
N ASP A 98 11.27 -22.06 -19.41
CA ASP A 98 10.72 -21.67 -18.13
C ASP A 98 9.47 -22.48 -17.79
N LYS A 99 9.33 -22.84 -16.51
CA LYS A 99 8.20 -23.62 -16.00
C LYS A 99 7.11 -22.70 -15.50
N MET A 100 5.90 -22.87 -16.02
CA MET A 100 4.70 -22.17 -15.57
C MET A 100 3.69 -23.14 -14.96
N ALA A 101 2.86 -22.64 -14.05
CA ALA A 101 1.80 -23.40 -13.42
C ALA A 101 0.54 -22.54 -13.27
N GLY A 102 -0.62 -23.14 -13.52
CA GLY A 102 -1.92 -22.53 -13.24
C GLY A 102 -2.43 -22.91 -11.84
N ARG A 103 -3.49 -22.21 -11.42
CA ARG A 103 -4.11 -22.35 -10.08
C ARG A 103 -4.83 -23.68 -9.89
N HIS A 104 -5.18 -24.35 -10.98
CA HIS A 104 -5.86 -25.64 -10.99
C HIS A 104 -4.91 -26.84 -11.16
N GLY A 105 -3.64 -26.66 -10.79
CA GLY A 105 -2.64 -27.74 -10.76
C GLY A 105 -2.08 -28.15 -12.13
N ASN A 106 -2.49 -27.48 -13.21
CA ASN A 106 -1.87 -27.62 -14.53
C ASN A 106 -0.46 -27.01 -14.50
N LYS A 107 0.54 -27.80 -14.89
CA LYS A 107 1.96 -27.38 -14.95
C LYS A 107 2.46 -27.63 -16.37
N GLY A 108 3.24 -26.68 -16.89
CA GLY A 108 3.80 -26.73 -18.23
C GLY A 108 5.16 -26.07 -18.30
N VAL A 109 5.88 -26.32 -19.38
CA VAL A 109 7.12 -25.64 -19.72
C VAL A 109 6.85 -24.86 -21.01
N ILE A 110 7.34 -23.62 -21.10
CA ILE A 110 7.16 -22.78 -22.28
C ILE A 110 7.92 -23.42 -23.44
N SER A 111 7.20 -23.77 -24.51
CA SER A 111 7.80 -24.42 -25.69
C SER A 111 8.49 -23.41 -26.60
N MET A 112 7.81 -22.31 -26.91
CA MET A 112 8.29 -21.27 -27.81
C MET A 112 7.57 -19.96 -27.53
N VAL A 113 8.18 -18.85 -27.94
CA VAL A 113 7.57 -17.52 -27.97
C VAL A 113 7.38 -17.17 -29.44
N VAL A 114 6.14 -16.99 -29.87
CA VAL A 114 5.79 -16.67 -31.27
C VAL A 114 5.46 -15.18 -31.42
N PRO A 115 5.65 -14.59 -32.61
CA PRO A 115 5.14 -13.27 -32.94
C PRO A 115 3.60 -13.19 -32.83
N GLU A 116 3.07 -11.99 -32.63
CA GLU A 116 1.64 -11.75 -32.41
C GLU A 116 0.81 -12.07 -33.66
N GLU A 117 1.37 -11.82 -34.85
CA GLU A 117 0.75 -12.10 -36.15
C GLU A 117 0.51 -13.58 -36.45
N ASP A 118 1.28 -14.46 -35.81
CA ASP A 118 1.16 -15.92 -35.97
C ASP A 118 0.17 -16.53 -34.95
N MET A 119 -0.30 -15.75 -33.97
CA MET A 119 -1.24 -16.24 -32.97
C MET A 119 -2.67 -16.30 -33.50
N PRO A 120 -3.48 -17.29 -33.06
CA PRO A 120 -4.91 -17.30 -33.35
C PRO A 120 -5.57 -16.04 -32.83
N PHE A 121 -6.49 -15.46 -33.62
CA PHE A 121 -7.20 -14.22 -33.29
C PHE A 121 -8.71 -14.41 -33.34
N ASP A 122 -9.43 -13.57 -32.60
CA ASP A 122 -10.89 -13.53 -32.62
C ASP A 122 -11.45 -12.72 -33.80
N LYS A 123 -12.78 -12.69 -33.94
CA LYS A 123 -13.46 -11.92 -35.01
C LYS A 123 -13.19 -10.40 -34.96
N ASN A 124 -12.72 -9.89 -33.83
CA ASN A 124 -12.38 -8.49 -33.63
C ASN A 124 -10.87 -8.24 -33.84
N GLY A 125 -10.11 -9.26 -34.26
CA GLY A 125 -8.67 -9.18 -34.52
C GLY A 125 -7.81 -9.27 -33.25
N ARG A 126 -8.38 -9.65 -32.09
CA ARG A 126 -7.61 -9.76 -30.84
C ARG A 126 -6.88 -11.11 -30.81
N PRO A 127 -5.53 -11.14 -30.76
CA PRO A 127 -4.76 -12.37 -30.66
C PRO A 127 -4.87 -12.96 -29.26
N VAL A 128 -4.71 -14.29 -29.18
CA VAL A 128 -4.63 -15.02 -27.91
C VAL A 128 -3.20 -14.93 -27.36
N ASP A 129 -3.03 -14.74 -26.05
CA ASP A 129 -1.69 -14.69 -25.43
C ASP A 129 -1.06 -16.07 -25.20
N ILE A 130 -1.86 -17.07 -24.82
CA ILE A 130 -1.41 -18.41 -24.45
C ILE A 130 -2.33 -19.48 -25.03
N VAL A 131 -1.76 -20.45 -25.74
CA VAL A 131 -2.48 -21.63 -26.23
C VAL A 131 -2.20 -22.83 -25.34
N LEU A 132 -3.25 -23.46 -24.82
CA LEU A 132 -3.18 -24.63 -23.94
C LEU A 132 -3.75 -25.88 -24.62
N ASN A 133 -3.20 -27.05 -24.28
CA ASN A 133 -3.70 -28.32 -24.78
C ASN A 133 -4.96 -28.78 -24.01
N PRO A 134 -6.11 -28.97 -24.67
CA PRO A 134 -7.36 -29.35 -24.00
C PRO A 134 -7.34 -30.77 -23.43
N LEU A 135 -6.48 -31.68 -23.93
CA LEU A 135 -6.44 -33.08 -23.49
C LEU A 135 -6.07 -33.23 -22.00
N GLY A 136 -5.40 -32.23 -21.42
CA GLY A 136 -5.03 -32.23 -20.01
C GLY A 136 -6.22 -32.08 -19.07
N VAL A 137 -7.35 -31.54 -19.55
CA VAL A 137 -8.52 -31.23 -18.73
C VAL A 137 -9.32 -32.48 -18.36
N PRO A 138 -9.77 -33.33 -19.32
CA PRO A 138 -10.54 -34.52 -18.99
C PRO A 138 -9.70 -35.55 -18.23
N SER A 139 -8.44 -35.72 -18.64
CA SER A 139 -7.53 -36.71 -18.05
C SER A 139 -7.24 -36.47 -16.56
N ARG A 140 -7.20 -35.20 -16.12
CA ARG A 140 -6.94 -34.83 -14.72
C ARG A 140 -8.18 -34.40 -13.95
N MET A 141 -9.34 -34.42 -14.61
CA MET A 141 -10.63 -33.98 -14.06
C MET A 141 -10.58 -32.58 -13.40
N ASN A 142 -9.72 -31.70 -13.88
CA ASN A 142 -9.58 -30.33 -13.36
C ASN A 142 -10.50 -29.36 -14.14
N ILE A 143 -11.80 -29.62 -14.09
CA ILE A 143 -12.84 -28.84 -14.80
C ILE A 143 -12.92 -27.39 -14.33
N GLY A 144 -12.46 -27.10 -13.11
CA GLY A 144 -12.43 -25.76 -12.53
C GLY A 144 -11.69 -24.75 -13.41
N GLN A 145 -10.65 -25.17 -14.15
CA GLN A 145 -9.94 -24.27 -15.05
C GLN A 145 -10.82 -23.74 -16.19
N VAL A 146 -11.77 -24.55 -16.67
CA VAL A 146 -12.69 -24.16 -17.75
C VAL A 146 -13.73 -23.19 -17.19
N LEU A 147 -14.22 -23.44 -15.97
CA LEU A 147 -15.12 -22.52 -15.28
C LEU A 147 -14.43 -21.19 -14.96
N GLU A 148 -13.17 -21.20 -14.53
CA GLU A 148 -12.36 -19.99 -14.31
C GLU A 148 -12.20 -19.19 -15.61
N VAL A 149 -11.89 -19.87 -16.73
CA VAL A 149 -11.78 -19.21 -18.05
C VAL A 149 -13.12 -18.60 -18.48
N HIS A 150 -14.24 -19.31 -18.34
CA HIS A 150 -15.55 -18.75 -18.70
C HIS A 150 -15.92 -17.54 -17.84
N LEU A 151 -15.71 -17.61 -16.52
CA LEU A 151 -16.00 -16.50 -15.62
C LEU A 151 -15.07 -15.32 -15.89
N GLY A 152 -13.78 -15.57 -16.12
CA GLY A 152 -12.81 -14.54 -16.50
C GLY A 152 -13.15 -13.88 -17.84
N TRP A 153 -13.64 -14.65 -18.82
CA TRP A 153 -14.09 -14.12 -20.10
C TRP A 153 -15.33 -13.24 -19.96
N ALA A 154 -16.30 -13.65 -19.13
CA ALA A 154 -17.46 -12.82 -18.80
C ALA A 154 -17.05 -11.52 -18.09
N ALA A 155 -16.15 -11.61 -17.10
CA ALA A 155 -15.63 -10.44 -16.38
C ALA A 155 -14.90 -9.47 -17.31
N ARG A 156 -14.05 -9.98 -18.22
CA ARG A 156 -13.39 -9.16 -19.25
C ARG A 156 -14.41 -8.45 -20.13
N GLY A 157 -15.46 -9.14 -20.59
CA GLY A 157 -16.50 -8.53 -21.41
C GLY A 157 -17.29 -7.43 -20.67
N LEU A 158 -17.53 -7.60 -19.36
CA LEU A 158 -18.11 -6.54 -18.53
C LEU A 158 -17.16 -5.34 -18.40
N GLY A 159 -15.86 -5.59 -18.18
CA GLY A 159 -14.82 -4.56 -18.14
C GLY A 159 -14.72 -3.77 -19.45
N ASP A 160 -14.66 -4.45 -20.59
CA ASP A 160 -14.64 -3.82 -21.92
C ASP A 160 -15.84 -2.90 -22.13
N LYS A 161 -17.03 -3.29 -21.64
CA LYS A 161 -18.24 -2.48 -21.72
C LYS A 161 -18.18 -1.26 -20.79
N ILE A 162 -17.63 -1.40 -19.59
CA ILE A 162 -17.38 -0.26 -18.69
C ILE A 162 -16.42 0.73 -19.35
N THR A 163 -15.31 0.24 -19.92
CA THR A 163 -14.36 1.07 -20.67
C THR A 163 -15.04 1.82 -21.81
N GLU A 164 -15.90 1.16 -22.60
CA GLU A 164 -16.65 1.81 -23.68
C GLU A 164 -17.59 2.92 -23.15
N MET A 165 -18.23 2.72 -21.99
CA MET A 165 -19.09 3.74 -21.37
C MET A 165 -18.28 4.94 -20.87
N LEU A 166 -17.10 4.71 -20.30
CA LEU A 166 -16.18 5.76 -19.85
C LEU A 166 -15.62 6.55 -21.04
N GLU A 167 -15.19 5.89 -22.11
CA GLU A 167 -14.68 6.54 -23.33
C GLU A 167 -15.74 7.44 -23.99
N LYS A 168 -17.02 7.06 -23.91
CA LYS A 168 -18.14 7.85 -24.41
C LYS A 168 -18.56 9.00 -23.48
N ASN A 169 -17.90 9.17 -22.33
CA ASN A 169 -18.30 10.11 -21.28
C ASN A 169 -19.77 9.94 -20.90
N GLU A 170 -20.23 8.70 -20.72
CA GLU A 170 -21.58 8.45 -20.26
C GLU A 170 -21.85 9.07 -18.88
N LYS A 171 -23.11 9.41 -18.62
CA LYS A 171 -23.52 10.00 -17.33
C LYS A 171 -23.32 8.99 -16.21
N ALA A 172 -22.88 9.48 -15.04
CA ALA A 172 -22.72 8.68 -13.83
C ALA A 172 -23.97 7.82 -13.50
N ASN A 173 -25.17 8.32 -13.79
CA ASN A 173 -26.42 7.56 -13.61
C ASN A 173 -26.48 6.26 -14.44
N ASN A 174 -26.06 6.30 -15.70
CA ASN A 174 -26.08 5.11 -16.56
C ASN A 174 -25.05 4.08 -16.10
N LEU A 175 -23.88 4.56 -15.66
CA LEU A 175 -22.82 3.74 -15.11
C LEU A 175 -23.26 3.09 -13.80
N ARG A 176 -23.88 3.87 -12.90
CA ARG A 176 -24.48 3.38 -11.65
C ARG A 176 -25.52 2.31 -11.92
N GLU A 177 -26.43 2.51 -12.87
CA GLU A 177 -27.44 1.50 -13.25
C GLU A 177 -26.78 0.21 -13.75
N PHE A 178 -25.73 0.34 -14.57
CA PHE A 178 -25.01 -0.80 -15.10
C PHE A 178 -24.23 -1.57 -14.02
N LEU A 179 -23.50 -0.87 -13.15
CA LEU A 179 -22.77 -1.45 -12.02
C LEU A 179 -23.75 -2.13 -11.05
N THR A 180 -24.89 -1.52 -10.78
CA THR A 180 -25.95 -2.10 -9.93
C THR A 180 -26.43 -3.44 -10.49
N LYS A 181 -26.61 -3.54 -11.82
CA LYS A 181 -26.99 -4.80 -12.49
C LYS A 181 -25.89 -5.86 -12.40
N ILE A 182 -24.61 -5.46 -12.44
CA ILE A 182 -23.47 -6.40 -12.36
C ILE A 182 -23.26 -6.92 -10.94
N TYR A 183 -23.26 -6.03 -9.94
CA TYR A 183 -22.95 -6.40 -8.56
C TYR A 183 -24.10 -7.13 -7.88
N ASN A 184 -25.35 -6.80 -8.18
CA ASN A 184 -26.52 -7.31 -7.47
C ASN A 184 -27.20 -8.50 -8.17
N ILE A 185 -26.41 -9.39 -8.78
CA ILE A 185 -26.91 -10.63 -9.40
C ILE A 185 -27.31 -11.67 -8.34
N ASP A 186 -26.65 -11.68 -7.18
CA ASP A 186 -26.87 -12.66 -6.11
C ASP A 186 -27.48 -12.03 -4.84
N LYS A 187 -27.59 -12.81 -3.76
CA LYS A 187 -28.27 -12.45 -2.51
C LYS A 187 -27.58 -11.35 -1.71
N GLU A 188 -26.26 -11.21 -1.84
CA GLU A 188 -25.51 -10.13 -1.19
C GLU A 188 -25.59 -8.88 -2.05
N ARG A 189 -26.44 -7.94 -1.61
CA ARG A 189 -26.65 -6.68 -2.33
C ARG A 189 -25.70 -5.62 -1.83
N VAL A 190 -24.96 -5.02 -2.76
CA VAL A 190 -24.14 -3.83 -2.51
C VAL A 190 -25.02 -2.60 -2.77
N ASN A 191 -25.06 -1.70 -1.79
CA ASN A 191 -25.76 -0.42 -1.93
C ASN A 191 -24.85 0.60 -2.62
N LEU A 192 -24.98 0.73 -3.94
CA LEU A 192 -24.21 1.71 -4.72
C LEU A 192 -24.80 3.12 -4.62
N ASP A 193 -25.98 3.31 -4.02
CA ASP A 193 -26.62 4.64 -3.89
C ASP A 193 -25.96 5.53 -2.84
N GLU A 194 -25.12 4.95 -1.97
CA GLU A 194 -24.35 5.70 -0.97
C GLU A 194 -23.15 6.45 -1.58
N LEU A 195 -22.71 6.05 -2.78
CA LEU A 195 -21.56 6.64 -3.45
C LEU A 195 -21.94 7.89 -4.22
N ASN A 196 -21.11 8.93 -4.14
CA ASN A 196 -21.26 10.12 -4.96
C ASN A 196 -20.88 9.84 -6.44
N ASP A 197 -21.19 10.78 -7.35
CA ASP A 197 -20.98 10.56 -8.78
C ASP A 197 -19.49 10.45 -9.14
N ASP A 198 -18.60 11.15 -8.41
CA ASP A 198 -17.16 11.06 -8.62
C ASP A 198 -16.60 9.71 -8.14
N GLU A 199 -17.09 9.20 -7.00
CA GLU A 199 -16.76 7.88 -6.45
C GLU A 199 -17.24 6.74 -7.36
N ILE A 200 -18.37 6.90 -8.04
CA ILE A 200 -18.85 5.93 -9.04
C ILE A 200 -17.95 5.91 -10.28
N MET A 201 -17.42 7.07 -10.68
CA MET A 201 -16.47 7.15 -11.79
C MET A 201 -15.10 6.61 -11.41
N GLU A 202 -14.65 6.76 -10.16
CA GLU A 202 -13.42 6.12 -9.65
C GLU A 202 -13.54 4.61 -9.49
N LEU A 203 -14.75 4.11 -9.19
CA LEU A 203 -15.01 2.68 -9.06
C LEU A 203 -14.97 1.93 -10.40
N ALA A 204 -15.25 2.63 -11.51
CA ALA A 204 -15.38 2.08 -12.85
C ALA A 204 -14.05 2.03 -13.61
#